data_AF-A0A4Q5NQR8-F1
#
_entry.id   AF-A0A4Q5NQR8-F1
#
_cell.length_a   1.000
_cell.length_b   1.000
_cell.length_c   1.000
_cell.angle_alpha   90.00
_cell.angle_beta   90.00
_cell.angle_gamma   90.00
#
_symmetry.space_group_name_H-M   'P 1'
#
loop_
_entity.id
_entity.type
_entity.pdbx_description
1 polymer ?
#
loop_
_entity_poly.entity_id
_entity_poly.type
_entity_poly.pdbx_seq_one_letter_code
_entity_poly.pdbx_strand_id
1 'polypeptide(L)'
;MQQNPYNQPNYGQPGGGQPRGTVSLDVIGEAWNLVKPSLGQWVVAILIVGVIAFVCSLVLNLVMMPFAPRQGQQPGPAFFAVALLTRIPLFIIIIALSGGLIKMGISQVKTGVASLSDLTSVTTVIGPLLVASILVGLITNIGMLLCIVPGVIAGLGLCMTQPLIIDQGMSAIDAMKRSWDTCKPHLGSIFVLFIVIWLVNLVGAIPCGLGLLITYPISIVAISLVYRDLFGIGGVGGQNMGGYNPPPIANPNY
;
A
#
# COMPACT_ATOMS: atom_id res chain seq x y z
N MET A 1 47.01 -11.44 1.44
CA MET A 1 45.61 -11.88 1.57
C MET A 1 44.92 -10.90 2.52
N GLN A 2 44.42 -9.79 1.98
CA GLN A 2 43.73 -8.75 2.75
C GLN A 2 42.22 -8.96 2.61
N GLN A 3 41.55 -9.24 3.73
CA GLN A 3 40.12 -9.42 3.82
C GLN A 3 39.42 -8.07 3.61
N ASN A 4 38.48 -8.01 2.67
CA ASN A 4 37.59 -6.86 2.47
C ASN A 4 36.58 -6.79 3.63
N PRO A 5 36.59 -5.76 4.50
CA PRO A 5 35.76 -5.74 5.71
C PRO A 5 34.32 -5.19 5.49
N TYR A 6 33.85 -5.03 4.26
CA TYR A 6 32.56 -4.40 3.96
C TYR A 6 31.47 -5.37 3.50
N ASN A 7 31.25 -6.45 4.24
CA ASN A 7 29.99 -7.21 4.18
C ASN A 7 29.48 -7.47 5.59
N GLN A 8 29.08 -6.38 6.26
CA GLN A 8 28.20 -6.49 7.42
C GLN A 8 26.76 -6.25 6.92
N PRO A 9 25.83 -7.19 7.11
CA PRO A 9 24.43 -6.93 6.84
C PRO A 9 23.95 -5.85 7.83
N ASN A 10 23.61 -4.69 7.30
CA ASN A 10 23.16 -3.51 8.04
C ASN A 10 21.76 -3.77 8.64
N TYR A 11 21.70 -4.57 9.71
CA TYR A 11 20.52 -4.74 10.55
C TYR A 11 20.57 -3.72 11.67
N GLY A 12 19.95 -2.57 11.45
CA GLY A 12 19.61 -1.63 12.52
C GLY A 12 19.92 -0.18 12.17
N GLN A 13 18.94 0.51 11.58
CA GLN A 13 18.69 1.92 11.86
C GLN A 13 17.34 2.35 11.26
N PRO A 14 16.39 2.87 12.05
CA PRO A 14 15.23 3.59 11.52
C PRO A 14 15.71 4.96 11.04
N GLY A 15 15.96 5.05 9.75
CA GLY A 15 16.31 6.28 9.05
C GLY A 15 15.89 6.14 7.60
N GLY A 16 15.31 7.19 7.03
CA GLY A 16 14.85 7.22 5.63
C GLY A 16 15.98 6.81 4.69
N GLY A 17 16.01 5.53 4.33
CA GLY A 17 17.08 4.92 3.56
C GLY A 17 17.03 5.38 2.11
N GLN A 18 18.22 5.58 1.53
CA GLN A 18 18.37 5.69 0.08
C GLN A 18 17.79 4.43 -0.60
N PRO A 19 17.24 4.55 -1.82
CA PRO A 19 16.69 3.41 -2.54
C PRO A 19 17.79 2.34 -2.72
N ARG A 20 17.54 1.11 -2.28
CA ARG A 20 18.42 -0.03 -2.51
C ARG A 20 18.42 -0.49 -3.98
N GLY A 21 17.38 -0.14 -4.74
CA GLY A 21 17.24 -0.48 -6.16
C GLY A 21 16.94 -1.96 -6.43
N THR A 22 16.64 -2.74 -5.40
CA THR A 22 16.36 -4.18 -5.52
C THR A 22 15.24 -4.61 -4.57
N VAL A 23 14.43 -5.58 -4.99
CA VAL A 23 13.39 -6.20 -4.16
C VAL A 23 13.91 -7.54 -3.63
N SER A 24 14.07 -7.67 -2.31
CA SER A 24 14.46 -8.91 -1.63
C SER A 24 13.32 -9.47 -0.79
N LEU A 25 13.36 -10.78 -0.48
CA LEU A 25 12.39 -11.41 0.43
C LEU A 25 12.71 -11.15 1.90
N ASP A 26 13.92 -10.68 2.21
CA ASP A 26 14.35 -10.34 3.56
C ASP A 26 13.48 -9.24 4.19
N VAL A 27 12.79 -8.45 3.35
CA VAL A 27 11.83 -7.42 3.77
C VAL A 27 10.71 -8.00 4.64
N ILE A 28 10.39 -9.29 4.54
CA ILE A 28 9.38 -9.93 5.38
C ILE A 28 9.91 -10.08 6.82
N GLY A 29 11.16 -10.51 6.97
CA GLY A 29 11.82 -10.59 8.28
C GLY A 29 12.05 -9.19 8.88
N GLU A 30 12.42 -8.22 8.05
CA GLU A 30 12.55 -6.81 8.45
C GLU A 30 11.18 -6.25 8.90
N ALA A 31 10.11 -6.52 8.15
CA ALA A 31 8.75 -6.11 8.51
C ALA A 31 8.31 -6.71 9.85
N TRP A 32 8.58 -7.99 10.09
CA TRP A 32 8.30 -8.61 11.39
C TRP A 32 9.04 -7.92 12.54
N ASN A 33 10.31 -7.57 12.35
CA ASN A 33 11.11 -6.88 13.36
C ASN A 33 10.59 -5.47 13.67
N LEU A 34 10.08 -4.75 12.67
CA LEU A 34 9.46 -3.45 12.87
C LEU A 34 8.07 -3.55 13.49
N VAL A 35 7.25 -4.52 13.08
CA VAL A 35 5.88 -4.68 13.56
C VAL A 35 5.83 -5.16 15.01
N LYS A 36 6.68 -6.12 15.41
CA LYS A 36 6.74 -6.69 16.77
C LYS A 36 6.59 -5.65 17.91
N PRO A 37 7.41 -4.58 17.98
CA PRO A 37 7.31 -3.59 19.06
C PRO A 37 6.05 -2.71 18.97
N SER A 38 5.44 -2.55 17.78
CA SER A 38 4.23 -1.75 17.56
C SER A 38 2.97 -2.60 17.33
N LEU A 39 2.98 -3.90 17.68
CA LEU A 39 1.85 -4.80 17.44
C LEU A 39 0.55 -4.29 18.07
N GLY A 40 0.61 -3.77 19.29
CA GLY A 40 -0.57 -3.21 19.97
C GLY A 40 -1.20 -2.06 19.18
N GLN A 41 -0.39 -1.17 18.61
CA GLN A 41 -0.87 -0.05 17.80
C GLN A 41 -1.49 -0.53 16.48
N TRP A 42 -0.89 -1.53 15.83
CA TRP A 42 -1.44 -2.13 14.62
C TRP A 42 -2.77 -2.84 14.86
N VAL A 43 -2.86 -3.63 15.94
CA VAL A 43 -4.11 -4.31 16.30
C VAL A 43 -5.20 -3.28 16.58
N VAL A 44 -4.91 -2.23 17.35
CA VAL A 44 -5.88 -1.14 17.60
C VAL A 44 -6.27 -0.44 16.30
N ALA A 45 -5.31 -0.12 15.42
CA ALA A 45 -5.60 0.49 14.11
C ALA A 45 -6.53 -0.37 13.25
N ILE A 46 -6.24 -1.67 13.15
CA ILE A 46 -7.02 -2.63 12.37
C ILE A 46 -8.41 -2.81 12.97
N LEU A 47 -8.54 -2.85 14.30
CA LEU A 47 -9.83 -2.91 14.97
C LEU A 47 -10.65 -1.64 14.75
N ILE A 48 -10.04 -0.46 14.84
CA ILE A 48 -10.71 0.81 14.54
C ILE A 48 -11.22 0.82 13.09
N VAL A 49 -10.34 0.51 12.14
CA VAL A 49 -10.68 0.44 10.71
C VAL A 49 -11.78 -0.60 10.47
N GLY A 50 -11.65 -1.78 11.08
CA GLY A 50 -12.61 -2.88 10.96
C GLY A 50 -13.98 -2.53 11.53
N VAL A 51 -14.04 -1.91 12.71
CA VAL A 51 -15.29 -1.45 13.33
C VAL A 51 -15.94 -0.35 12.50
N ILE A 52 -15.18 0.64 12.02
CA ILE A 52 -15.71 1.69 11.15
C ILE A 52 -16.27 1.08 9.87
N ALA A 53 -15.51 0.21 9.20
CA ALA A 53 -15.95 -0.45 7.98
C ALA A 53 -17.19 -1.33 8.22
N PHE A 54 -17.25 -2.06 9.35
CA PHE A 54 -18.39 -2.88 9.73
C PHE A 54 -19.63 -2.04 10.00
N VAL A 55 -19.53 -0.99 10.82
CA VAL A 55 -20.66 -0.10 11.14
C VAL A 55 -21.17 0.62 9.89
N CYS A 56 -20.27 1.18 9.08
CA CYS A 56 -20.65 1.82 7.82
C CYS A 56 -21.33 0.80 6.88
N SER A 57 -20.76 -0.40 6.72
CA SER A 57 -21.36 -1.46 5.92
C SER A 57 -22.73 -1.86 6.45
N LEU A 58 -22.89 -2.03 7.76
CA LEU A 58 -24.16 -2.40 8.38
C LEU A 58 -25.23 -1.34 8.11
N VAL A 59 -24.94 -0.06 8.40
CA VAL A 59 -25.87 1.05 8.16
C VAL A 59 -26.29 1.10 6.69
N LEU A 60 -25.35 0.98 5.77
CA LEU A 60 -25.63 1.05 4.34
C LEU A 60 -26.42 -0.17 3.82
N ASN A 61 -26.19 -1.36 4.38
CA ASN A 61 -27.00 -2.54 4.07
C ASN A 61 -28.42 -2.43 4.65
N LEU A 62 -28.61 -1.80 5.81
CA LEU A 62 -29.95 -1.53 6.35
C LEU A 62 -30.71 -0.55 5.46
N VAL A 63 -30.04 0.47 4.90
CA VAL A 63 -30.64 1.40 3.93
C VAL A 63 -31.07 0.68 2.64
N MET A 64 -30.37 -0.39 2.24
CA MET A 64 -30.72 -1.23 1.08
C MET A 64 -31.96 -2.11 1.31
N MET A 65 -32.25 -2.50 2.56
CA MET A 65 -33.25 -3.54 2.86
C MET A 65 -34.66 -3.23 2.33
N PRO A 66 -35.21 -2.00 2.43
CA PRO A 66 -36.53 -1.68 1.88
C PRO A 66 -36.60 -1.70 0.36
N PHE A 67 -35.46 -1.59 -0.32
CA PHE A 67 -35.34 -1.56 -1.78
C PHE A 67 -34.90 -2.90 -2.36
N ALA A 68 -34.60 -3.88 -1.51
CA ALA A 68 -34.14 -5.20 -1.95
C ALA A 68 -35.21 -5.88 -2.81
N PRO A 69 -34.84 -6.46 -3.97
CA PRO A 69 -35.78 -7.18 -4.82
C PRO A 69 -36.39 -8.34 -4.03
N ARG A 70 -37.72 -8.49 -4.09
CA ARG A 70 -38.39 -9.67 -3.53
C ARG A 70 -37.97 -10.89 -4.35
N GLN A 71 -37.98 -12.07 -3.73
CA GLN A 71 -37.67 -13.32 -4.44
C GLN A 71 -38.50 -13.44 -5.72
N GLY A 72 -37.84 -13.68 -6.85
CA GLY A 72 -38.46 -13.76 -8.17
C GLY A 72 -38.69 -12.43 -8.90
N GLN A 73 -38.40 -11.27 -8.28
CA GLN A 73 -38.46 -9.97 -8.94
C GLN A 73 -37.09 -9.51 -9.42
N GLN A 74 -37.06 -8.95 -10.64
CA GLN A 74 -35.87 -8.24 -11.13
C GLN A 74 -35.67 -6.92 -10.37
N PRO A 75 -34.43 -6.49 -10.12
CA PRO A 75 -34.17 -5.22 -9.47
C PRO A 75 -34.70 -4.05 -10.31
N GLY A 76 -35.54 -3.20 -9.71
CA GLY A 76 -36.06 -1.99 -10.35
C GLY A 76 -35.06 -0.81 -10.31
N PRO A 77 -35.32 0.30 -11.02
CA PRO A 77 -34.43 1.46 -11.06
C PRO A 77 -34.11 2.06 -9.69
N ALA A 78 -35.07 2.04 -8.76
CA ALA A 78 -34.87 2.53 -7.39
C ALA A 78 -33.80 1.73 -6.64
N PHE A 79 -33.73 0.40 -6.83
CA PHE A 79 -32.68 -0.42 -6.23
C PHE A 79 -31.30 0.02 -6.71
N PHE A 80 -31.13 0.22 -8.02
CA PHE A 80 -29.86 0.67 -8.59
C PHE A 80 -29.47 2.07 -8.12
N ALA A 81 -30.42 3.01 -8.06
CA ALA A 81 -30.16 4.36 -7.57
C ALA A 81 -29.65 4.35 -6.12
N VAL A 82 -30.35 3.66 -5.22
CA VAL A 82 -29.92 3.55 -3.81
C VAL A 82 -28.62 2.74 -3.72
N ALA A 83 -28.41 1.73 -4.58
CA ALA A 83 -27.19 0.94 -4.59
C ALA A 83 -25.98 1.80 -4.94
N LEU A 84 -26.08 2.69 -5.93
CA LEU A 84 -25.01 3.64 -6.24
C LEU A 84 -24.78 4.61 -5.08
N LEU A 85 -25.85 5.16 -4.50
CA LEU A 85 -25.77 6.10 -3.36
C LEU A 85 -25.14 5.48 -2.12
N THR A 86 -25.23 4.16 -1.94
CA THR A 86 -24.66 3.47 -0.78
C THR A 86 -23.27 2.89 -1.07
N ARG A 87 -23.03 2.36 -2.27
CA ARG A 87 -21.76 1.70 -2.62
C ARG A 87 -20.64 2.68 -2.89
N ILE A 88 -20.93 3.84 -3.49
CA ILE A 88 -19.90 4.86 -3.78
C ILE A 88 -19.29 5.42 -2.48
N PRO A 89 -20.07 5.86 -1.47
CA PRO A 89 -19.49 6.32 -0.21
C PRO A 89 -18.67 5.24 0.50
N LEU A 90 -19.15 4.00 0.51
CA LEU A 90 -18.42 2.88 1.11
C LEU A 90 -17.05 2.69 0.43
N PHE A 91 -17.01 2.77 -0.89
CA PHE A 91 -15.76 2.68 -1.65
C PHE A 91 -14.77 3.79 -1.27
N ILE A 92 -15.23 5.03 -1.14
CA ILE A 92 -14.40 6.16 -0.72
C ILE A 92 -13.87 5.95 0.71
N ILE A 93 -14.73 5.50 1.63
CA ILE A 93 -14.35 5.21 3.02
C ILE A 93 -13.26 4.12 3.06
N ILE A 94 -13.43 3.03 2.31
CA ILE A 94 -12.45 1.94 2.25
C ILE A 94 -11.11 2.44 1.71
N ILE A 95 -11.11 3.26 0.66
CA ILE A 95 -9.87 3.87 0.13
C ILE A 95 -9.19 4.75 1.18
N ALA A 96 -9.95 5.58 1.89
CA ALA A 96 -9.40 6.45 2.93
C ALA A 96 -8.77 5.65 4.07
N LEU A 97 -9.47 4.61 4.56
CA LEU A 97 -8.98 3.75 5.64
C LEU A 97 -7.75 2.94 5.21
N SER A 98 -7.78 2.37 3.99
CA SER A 98 -6.65 1.64 3.42
C SER A 98 -5.43 2.54 3.24
N GLY A 99 -5.63 3.77 2.71
CA GLY A 99 -4.58 4.76 2.60
C GLY A 99 -3.99 5.13 3.96
N GLY A 100 -4.82 5.29 4.99
CA GLY A 100 -4.37 5.56 6.36
C GLY A 100 -3.44 4.48 6.91
N LEU A 101 -3.77 3.21 6.66
CA LEU A 101 -2.94 2.07 7.05
C LEU A 101 -1.62 2.03 6.27
N ILE A 102 -1.64 2.31 4.97
CA ILE A 102 -0.42 2.42 4.15
C ILE A 102 0.47 3.54 4.70
N LYS A 103 -0.11 4.70 5.05
CA LYS A 103 0.63 5.82 5.64
C LYS A 103 1.28 5.44 6.96
N MET A 104 0.54 4.74 7.82
CA MET A 104 1.06 4.21 9.08
C MET A 104 2.25 3.26 8.85
N GLY A 105 2.19 2.41 7.82
CA GLY A 105 3.31 1.54 7.42
C GLY A 105 4.54 2.32 6.95
N ILE A 106 4.35 3.32 6.08
CA ILE A 106 5.44 4.19 5.59
C ILE A 106 6.07 4.97 6.75
N SER A 107 5.23 5.56 7.62
CA SER A 107 5.63 6.28 8.82
C SER A 107 6.42 5.41 9.78
N GLN A 108 6.01 4.15 9.97
CA GLN A 108 6.72 3.20 10.81
C GLN A 108 8.07 2.79 10.22
N VAL A 109 8.16 2.56 8.91
CA VAL A 109 9.46 2.29 8.26
C VAL A 109 10.42 3.47 8.43
N LYS A 110 9.88 4.69 8.42
CA LYS A 110 10.64 5.94 8.54
C LYS A 110 11.09 6.24 9.97
N THR A 111 10.20 6.07 10.95
CA THR A 111 10.39 6.53 12.33
C THR A 111 10.63 5.40 13.33
N GLY A 112 10.43 4.15 12.90
CA GLY A 112 10.48 2.96 13.76
C GLY A 112 9.22 2.71 14.58
N VAL A 113 8.27 3.65 14.62
CA VAL A 113 7.05 3.57 15.43
C VAL A 113 5.80 3.81 14.59
N ALA A 114 4.75 3.05 14.85
CA ALA A 114 3.47 3.24 14.17
C ALA A 114 2.62 4.28 14.93
N SER A 115 1.92 5.17 14.23
CA SER A 115 1.04 6.17 14.88
C SER A 115 -0.40 6.06 14.40
N LEU A 116 -1.35 6.07 15.34
CA LEU A 116 -2.78 6.08 15.02
C LEU A 116 -3.22 7.41 14.38
N SER A 117 -2.46 8.50 14.59
CA SER A 117 -2.71 9.77 13.92
C SER A 117 -2.56 9.67 12.40
N ASP A 118 -1.79 8.69 11.92
CA ASP A 118 -1.55 8.53 10.49
C ASP A 118 -2.83 8.07 9.76
N LEU A 119 -3.75 7.40 10.45
CA LEU A 119 -5.02 6.93 9.89
C LEU A 119 -5.91 8.07 9.36
N THR A 120 -5.92 9.23 10.03
CA THR A 120 -6.77 10.38 9.66
C THR A 120 -6.08 11.36 8.71
N SER A 121 -4.78 11.20 8.52
CA SER A 121 -3.93 12.19 7.86
C SER A 121 -3.85 12.04 6.34
N VAL A 122 -4.67 11.15 5.76
CA VAL A 122 -4.77 10.90 4.30
C VAL A 122 -5.87 11.75 3.65
N THR A 123 -6.64 12.49 4.45
CA THR A 123 -7.72 13.37 3.98
C THR A 123 -7.25 14.43 2.98
N THR A 124 -6.00 14.88 3.07
CA THR A 124 -5.42 15.89 2.16
C THR A 124 -5.11 15.35 0.76
N VAL A 125 -4.87 14.05 0.62
CA VAL A 125 -4.52 13.40 -0.66
C VAL A 125 -5.63 12.46 -1.17
N ILE A 126 -6.82 12.52 -0.56
CA ILE A 126 -7.93 11.63 -0.87
C ILE A 126 -8.40 11.74 -2.33
N GLY A 127 -8.34 12.95 -2.91
CA GLY A 127 -8.71 13.20 -4.31
C GLY A 127 -7.81 12.42 -5.29
N PRO A 128 -6.49 12.69 -5.31
CA PRO A 128 -5.55 11.91 -6.11
C PRO A 128 -5.60 10.41 -5.81
N LEU A 129 -5.75 10.02 -4.54
CA LEU A 129 -5.84 8.60 -4.14
C LEU A 129 -7.08 7.92 -4.69
N LEU A 130 -8.23 8.60 -4.71
CA LEU A 130 -9.48 8.10 -5.29
C LEU A 130 -9.35 7.92 -6.80
N VAL A 131 -8.85 8.94 -7.50
CA VAL A 131 -8.64 8.88 -8.96
C VAL A 131 -7.69 7.74 -9.32
N ALA A 132 -6.56 7.63 -8.62
CA ALA A 132 -5.61 6.55 -8.84
C ALA A 132 -6.22 5.17 -8.56
N SER A 133 -6.96 5.02 -7.46
CA SER A 133 -7.58 3.74 -7.11
C SER A 133 -8.63 3.30 -8.15
N ILE A 134 -9.39 4.24 -8.71
CA ILE A 134 -10.33 3.95 -9.81
C ILE A 134 -9.56 3.57 -11.08
N LEU A 135 -8.56 4.35 -11.49
CA LEU A 135 -7.79 4.07 -12.71
C LEU A 135 -7.04 2.74 -12.63
N VAL A 136 -6.29 2.51 -11.55
CA VAL A 136 -5.58 1.25 -11.30
C VAL A 136 -6.58 0.09 -11.22
N GLY A 137 -7.72 0.30 -10.55
CA GLY A 137 -8.81 -0.68 -10.47
C GLY A 137 -9.33 -1.06 -11.85
N LEU A 138 -9.66 -0.08 -12.70
CA LEU A 138 -10.13 -0.33 -14.06
C LEU A 138 -9.09 -1.05 -14.91
N ILE A 139 -7.83 -0.60 -14.91
CA ILE A 139 -6.76 -1.22 -15.67
C ILE A 139 -6.56 -2.68 -15.24
N THR A 140 -6.50 -2.92 -13.93
CA THR A 140 -6.29 -4.26 -13.38
C THR A 140 -7.48 -5.17 -13.69
N ASN A 141 -8.73 -4.70 -13.54
CA ASN A 141 -9.93 -5.49 -13.83
C ASN A 141 -10.10 -5.78 -15.32
N ILE A 142 -9.85 -4.80 -16.20
CA ILE A 142 -9.87 -5.01 -17.65
C ILE A 142 -8.77 -6.00 -18.04
N GLY A 143 -7.57 -5.85 -17.48
CA GLY A 143 -6.50 -6.82 -17.66
C GLY A 143 -6.92 -8.22 -17.25
N MET A 144 -7.46 -8.39 -16.05
CA MET A 144 -7.95 -9.67 -15.54
C MET A 144 -9.07 -10.27 -16.42
N LEU A 145 -9.95 -9.45 -16.98
CA LEU A 145 -11.03 -9.88 -17.86
C LEU A 145 -10.53 -10.32 -19.25
N LEU A 146 -9.56 -9.61 -19.81
CA LEU A 146 -9.01 -9.90 -21.14
C LEU A 146 -8.16 -11.17 -21.12
N CYS A 147 -7.27 -11.30 -20.13
CA CYS A 147 -6.45 -12.48 -19.86
C CYS A 147 -5.87 -12.31 -18.44
N ILE A 148 -5.97 -13.28 -17.54
CA ILE A 148 -5.49 -13.14 -16.15
C ILE A 148 -4.04 -12.58 -16.07
N VAL A 149 -3.18 -12.94 -17.03
CA VAL A 149 -1.77 -12.52 -17.11
C VAL A 149 -1.59 -10.99 -17.20
N PRO A 150 -2.13 -10.25 -18.19
CA PRO A 150 -2.01 -8.79 -18.22
C PRO A 150 -2.63 -8.09 -17.00
N GLY A 151 -3.67 -8.65 -16.38
CA GLY A 151 -4.22 -8.15 -15.12
C GLY A 151 -3.20 -8.20 -13.99
N VAL A 152 -2.54 -9.35 -13.81
CA VAL A 152 -1.49 -9.53 -12.81
C VAL A 152 -0.30 -8.60 -13.09
N ILE A 153 0.18 -8.52 -14.33
CA ILE A 153 1.31 -7.64 -14.69
C ILE A 153 0.97 -6.17 -14.40
N ALA A 154 -0.24 -5.72 -14.75
CA ALA A 154 -0.71 -4.37 -14.44
C ALA A 154 -0.74 -4.11 -12.92
N GLY A 155 -1.30 -5.06 -12.14
CA GLY A 155 -1.37 -4.96 -10.69
C GLY A 155 0.02 -4.89 -10.04
N LEU A 156 0.97 -5.70 -10.50
CA LEU A 156 2.35 -5.68 -10.00
C LEU A 156 3.07 -4.37 -10.37
N GLY A 157 2.89 -3.86 -11.58
CA GLY A 157 3.51 -2.61 -12.02
C GLY A 157 2.92 -1.38 -11.33
N LEU A 158 1.66 -1.43 -10.90
CA LEU A 158 0.93 -0.31 -10.31
C LEU A 158 0.80 -0.40 -8.78
N CYS A 159 1.36 -1.42 -8.14
CA CYS A 159 1.21 -1.65 -6.71
C CYS A 159 1.76 -0.53 -5.81
N MET A 160 2.71 0.28 -6.31
CA MET A 160 3.36 1.37 -5.57
C MET A 160 2.69 2.73 -5.80
N THR A 161 1.61 2.78 -6.59
CA THR A 161 0.88 4.02 -6.89
C THR A 161 0.31 4.66 -5.62
N GLN A 162 -0.32 3.88 -4.75
CA GLN A 162 -0.92 4.40 -3.51
C GLN A 162 0.15 4.94 -2.53
N PRO A 163 1.24 4.19 -2.24
CA PRO A 163 2.38 4.73 -1.47
C PRO A 163 2.95 6.04 -2.03
N LEU A 164 3.15 6.15 -3.35
CA LEU A 164 3.69 7.37 -3.99
C LEU A 164 2.81 8.60 -3.76
N ILE A 165 1.48 8.44 -3.85
CA ILE A 165 0.54 9.53 -3.60
C ILE A 165 0.56 9.94 -2.12
N ILE A 166 0.61 8.95 -1.23
CA ILE A 166 0.53 9.16 0.22
C ILE A 166 1.79 9.82 0.78
N ASP A 167 2.97 9.38 0.34
CA ASP A 167 4.26 9.85 0.84
C ASP A 167 4.73 11.12 0.12
N GLN A 168 4.56 11.18 -1.21
CA GLN A 168 5.12 12.26 -2.03
C GLN A 168 4.07 13.25 -2.56
N GLY A 169 2.79 13.04 -2.28
CA GLY A 169 1.71 13.95 -2.71
C GLY A 169 1.56 14.04 -4.23
N MET A 170 2.00 13.02 -4.97
CA MET A 170 1.96 13.02 -6.44
C MET A 170 0.53 13.02 -6.96
N SER A 171 0.34 13.55 -8.18
CA SER A 171 -0.91 13.38 -8.92
C SER A 171 -1.15 11.90 -9.26
N ALA A 172 -2.42 11.52 -9.46
CA ALA A 172 -2.78 10.13 -9.74
C ALA A 172 -2.03 9.54 -10.95
N ILE A 173 -1.98 10.30 -12.05
CA ILE A 173 -1.36 9.85 -13.30
C ILE A 173 0.16 9.78 -13.17
N ASP A 174 0.78 10.77 -12.53
CA ASP A 174 2.24 10.80 -12.37
C ASP A 174 2.70 9.68 -11.43
N ALA A 175 1.94 9.40 -10.36
CA ALA A 175 2.19 8.28 -9.47
C ALA A 175 2.10 6.93 -10.20
N MET A 176 1.10 6.75 -11.07
CA MET A 176 0.95 5.52 -11.86
C MET A 176 2.12 5.31 -12.83
N LYS A 177 2.50 6.35 -13.57
CA LYS A 177 3.65 6.29 -14.50
C LYS A 177 4.94 5.95 -13.75
N ARG A 178 5.20 6.66 -12.65
CA ARG A 178 6.40 6.42 -11.84
C ARG A 178 6.39 5.03 -11.20
N SER A 179 5.25 4.56 -10.70
CA SER A 179 5.12 3.18 -10.21
C SER A 179 5.50 2.19 -11.31
N TRP A 180 4.94 2.35 -12.51
CA TRP A 180 5.17 1.44 -13.63
C TRP A 180 6.64 1.42 -14.06
N ASP A 181 7.24 2.59 -14.30
CA ASP A 181 8.60 2.71 -14.81
C ASP A 181 9.63 2.12 -13.83
N THR A 182 9.41 2.29 -12.53
CA THR A 182 10.29 1.74 -11.50
C THR A 182 10.01 0.27 -11.21
N CYS A 183 8.75 -0.20 -11.24
CA CYS A 183 8.41 -1.60 -10.91
C CYS A 183 8.64 -2.57 -12.08
N LYS A 184 8.54 -2.11 -13.33
CA LYS A 184 8.71 -2.93 -14.55
C LYS A 184 9.99 -3.80 -14.56
N PRO A 185 11.19 -3.29 -14.22
CA PRO A 185 12.39 -4.14 -14.18
C PRO A 185 12.39 -5.19 -13.05
N HIS A 186 11.53 -5.04 -12.04
CA HIS A 186 11.49 -5.88 -10.84
C HIS A 186 10.22 -6.74 -10.73
N LEU A 187 9.40 -6.84 -11.78
CA LEU A 187 8.11 -7.55 -11.76
C LEU A 187 8.22 -8.98 -11.24
N GLY A 188 9.28 -9.71 -11.59
CA GLY A 188 9.50 -11.08 -11.11
C GLY A 188 9.70 -11.15 -9.60
N SER A 189 10.57 -10.30 -9.06
CA SER A 189 10.83 -10.24 -7.61
C SER A 189 9.60 -9.76 -6.83
N ILE A 190 8.90 -8.74 -7.35
CA ILE A 190 7.64 -8.24 -6.78
C ILE A 190 6.59 -9.36 -6.79
N PHE A 191 6.45 -10.10 -7.90
CA PHE A 191 5.51 -11.21 -7.99
C PHE A 191 5.76 -12.29 -6.95
N VAL A 192 7.01 -12.74 -6.79
CA VAL A 192 7.37 -13.73 -5.77
C VAL A 192 7.06 -13.20 -4.37
N LEU A 193 7.38 -11.93 -4.09
CA LEU A 193 7.06 -11.30 -2.81
C LEU A 193 5.55 -11.31 -2.53
N PHE A 194 4.72 -10.92 -3.52
CA PHE A 194 3.27 -10.93 -3.38
C PHE A 194 2.71 -12.34 -3.14
N ILE A 195 3.29 -13.38 -3.76
CA ILE A 195 2.94 -14.78 -3.46
C ILE A 195 3.26 -15.11 -2.00
N VAL A 196 4.45 -14.76 -1.51
CA VAL A 196 4.83 -15.04 -0.12
C VAL A 196 3.92 -14.29 0.86
N ILE A 197 3.65 -13.00 0.62
CA ILE A 197 2.69 -12.22 1.42
C ILE A 197 1.31 -12.88 1.41
N TRP A 198 0.84 -13.35 0.26
CA TRP A 198 -0.43 -14.04 0.14
C TRP A 198 -0.47 -15.34 0.95
N LEU A 199 0.58 -16.16 0.88
CA LEU A 199 0.71 -17.39 1.67
C LEU A 199 0.78 -17.10 3.18
N VAL A 200 1.51 -16.07 3.59
CA VAL A 200 1.59 -15.65 5.01
C VAL A 200 0.21 -15.25 5.51
N ASN A 201 -0.54 -14.46 4.75
CA ASN A 201 -1.91 -14.11 5.11
C ASN A 201 -2.86 -15.31 5.10
N LEU A 202 -2.69 -16.25 4.17
CA LEU A 202 -3.49 -17.48 4.12
C LEU A 202 -3.28 -18.31 5.40
N VAL A 203 -2.03 -18.48 5.84
CA VAL A 203 -1.71 -19.16 7.12
C VAL A 203 -2.29 -18.39 8.31
N GLY A 204 -2.21 -17.05 8.29
CA GLY A 204 -2.83 -16.19 9.30
C GLY A 204 -4.37 -16.27 9.34
N ALA A 205 -5.01 -16.64 8.24
CA ALA A 205 -6.46 -16.79 8.17
C ALA A 205 -6.97 -18.10 8.79
N ILE A 206 -6.15 -19.16 8.83
CA ILE A 206 -6.52 -20.49 9.38
C ILE A 206 -7.08 -20.42 10.82
N PRO A 207 -6.49 -19.69 11.79
CA PRO A 207 -7.03 -19.55 13.14
C PRO A 207 -8.23 -18.60 13.20
N CYS A 208 -9.28 -18.87 12.40
CA CYS A 208 -10.51 -18.07 12.30
C CYS A 208 -10.27 -16.58 11.98
N GLY A 209 -9.23 -16.27 11.21
CA GLY A 209 -8.87 -14.90 10.86
C GLY A 209 -8.14 -14.11 11.96
N LEU A 210 -7.92 -14.68 13.16
CA LEU A 210 -7.21 -13.97 14.23
C LEU A 210 -5.74 -13.71 13.88
N GLY A 211 -5.12 -14.61 13.11
CA GLY A 211 -3.75 -14.42 12.61
C GLY A 211 -3.66 -13.27 11.60
N LEU A 212 -4.75 -12.88 10.93
CA LEU A 212 -4.77 -11.71 10.04
C LEU A 212 -4.48 -10.42 10.79
N LEU A 213 -4.78 -10.34 12.09
CA LEU A 213 -4.42 -9.17 12.90
C LEU A 213 -2.90 -8.96 13.00
N ILE A 214 -2.12 -10.01 12.76
CA ILE A 214 -0.65 -9.99 12.80
C ILE A 214 -0.05 -10.04 11.39
N THR A 215 -0.61 -10.84 10.47
CA THR A 215 -0.06 -10.96 9.12
C THR A 215 -0.36 -9.74 8.24
N TYR A 216 -1.50 -9.09 8.46
CA TYR A 216 -1.88 -7.89 7.73
C TYR A 216 -0.92 -6.70 7.96
N PRO A 217 -0.54 -6.34 9.21
CA PRO A 217 0.44 -5.27 9.41
C PRO A 217 1.83 -5.62 8.87
N ILE A 218 2.24 -6.90 8.96
CA ILE A 218 3.48 -7.37 8.31
C ILE A 218 3.43 -7.12 6.80
N SER A 219 2.29 -7.39 6.16
CA SER A 219 2.11 -7.20 4.72
C SER A 219 2.22 -5.73 4.33
N ILE A 220 1.57 -4.84 5.08
CA ILE A 220 1.62 -3.39 4.83
C ILE A 220 3.05 -2.87 5.00
N VAL A 221 3.72 -3.22 6.10
CA VAL A 221 5.09 -2.78 6.37
C VAL A 221 6.07 -3.36 5.35
N ALA A 222 5.90 -4.61 4.90
CA ALA A 222 6.71 -5.19 3.84
C ALA A 222 6.57 -4.42 2.52
N ILE A 223 5.35 -4.02 2.15
CA ILE A 223 5.11 -3.17 0.98
C ILE A 223 5.75 -1.79 1.19
N SER A 224 5.66 -1.20 2.38
CA SER A 224 6.34 0.06 2.72
C SER A 224 7.86 -0.03 2.67
N LEU A 225 8.45 -1.18 3.02
CA LEU A 225 9.89 -1.44 2.89
C LEU A 225 10.31 -1.58 1.43
N VAL A 226 9.51 -2.26 0.60
CA VAL A 226 9.74 -2.31 -0.85
C VAL A 226 9.64 -0.92 -1.46
N TYR A 227 8.68 -0.12 -1.00
CA TYR A 227 8.58 1.28 -1.40
C TYR A 227 9.83 2.08 -1.01
N ARG A 228 10.35 1.92 0.21
CA ARG A 228 11.65 2.49 0.61
C ARG A 228 12.78 2.05 -0.32
N ASP A 229 12.85 0.76 -0.60
CA ASP A 229 13.96 0.17 -1.34
C ASP A 229 13.93 0.57 -2.83
N LEU A 230 12.76 0.84 -3.41
CA LEU A 230 12.59 1.24 -4.81
C LEU A 230 12.57 2.75 -5.04
N PHE A 231 11.93 3.52 -4.14
CA PHE A 231 11.68 4.96 -4.34
C PHE A 231 12.39 5.86 -3.33
N GLY A 232 12.85 5.28 -2.22
CA GLY A 232 13.28 6.04 -1.03
C GLY A 232 12.08 6.58 -0.25
N ILE A 233 12.23 6.75 1.06
CA ILE A 233 11.23 7.44 1.89
C ILE A 233 11.78 8.80 2.28
N GLY A 234 11.14 9.86 1.77
CA GLY A 234 11.54 11.23 2.04
C GLY A 234 11.24 11.64 3.48
N GLY A 235 12.23 12.19 4.18
CA GLY A 235 12.05 12.96 5.41
C GLY A 235 11.01 14.08 5.21
N VAL A 236 10.20 14.39 6.23
CA VAL A 236 9.37 15.61 6.19
C VAL A 236 10.35 16.79 6.02
N GLY A 237 10.39 17.38 4.82
CA GLY A 237 11.34 18.45 4.47
C GLY A 237 11.97 18.42 3.07
N GLY A 238 11.57 17.50 2.18
CA GLY A 238 12.17 17.35 0.84
C GLY A 238 11.48 18.10 -0.30
N GLN A 239 10.94 19.29 -0.08
CA GLN A 239 10.74 20.24 -1.19
C GLN A 239 12.14 20.62 -1.70
N ASN A 240 12.71 19.93 -2.70
CA ASN A 240 13.81 20.37 -3.59
C ASN A 240 14.42 19.16 -4.35
N MET A 241 13.65 18.51 -5.22
CA MET A 241 14.20 17.69 -6.32
C MET A 241 14.32 18.51 -7.62
N GLY A 242 14.48 19.84 -7.50
CA GLY A 242 14.81 20.75 -8.59
C GLY A 242 16.25 21.22 -8.47
N GLY A 243 17.23 20.34 -8.67
CA GLY A 243 18.64 20.76 -8.61
C GLY A 243 19.70 19.68 -8.38
N TYR A 244 19.49 18.43 -8.79
CA TYR A 244 20.62 17.51 -8.86
C TYR A 244 21.48 17.84 -10.09
N ASN A 245 22.40 18.79 -9.94
CA ASN A 245 23.56 18.89 -10.80
C ASN A 245 24.67 18.07 -10.12
N PRO A 246 25.03 16.88 -10.62
CA PRO A 246 26.13 16.13 -10.04
C PRO A 246 27.40 16.99 -10.06
N PRO A 247 28.22 16.97 -8.99
CA PRO A 247 29.47 17.70 -8.98
C PRO A 247 30.34 17.25 -10.17
N PRO A 248 31.05 18.17 -10.85
CA PRO A 248 31.98 17.80 -11.90
C PRO A 248 32.97 16.77 -11.36
N ILE A 249 33.09 15.65 -12.08
CA ILE A 249 34.08 14.63 -11.76
C ILE A 249 35.44 15.32 -11.83
N ALA A 250 36.11 15.46 -10.69
CA ALA A 250 37.48 15.93 -10.66
C ALA A 250 38.32 14.93 -11.48
N ASN A 251 38.82 15.37 -12.63
CA ASN A 251 39.71 14.58 -13.46
C ASN A 251 40.98 14.28 -12.67
N PRO A 252 41.33 13.02 -12.37
CA PRO A 252 42.48 12.69 -11.54
C PRO A 252 43.83 12.83 -12.26
N ASN A 253 43.94 13.64 -13.31
CA ASN A 253 45.15 13.76 -14.14
C ASN A 253 45.64 15.20 -14.42
N TYR A 254 45.45 16.15 -13.50
CA TYR A 254 46.27 17.37 -13.42
C TYR A 254 46.43 17.83 -11.98
#